data_AF-A0A926TIL2-F1
#
_entry.id   AF-A0A926TIL2-F1
#
_cell.length_a   1.000
_cell.length_b   1.000
_cell.length_c   1.000
_cell.angle_alpha   90.00
_cell.angle_beta   90.00
_cell.angle_gamma   90.00
#
_symmetry.space_group_name_H-M   'P 1'
#
loop_
_entity.id
_entity.type
_entity.pdbx_description
1 polymer ?
#
loop_
_entity_poly.entity_id
_entity_poly.type
_entity_poly.pdbx_seq_one_letter_code
_entity_poly.pdbx_strand_id
1 'polypeptide(L)'
;MTFPTVEEEGVTTAIALWHQRNRWAEGGYQRYLDYWKPILRNRLGTQKTLDLFMFWIIQYLLPTAMVPDLLMSLLRNRPSLLTPLTGLTFTLPMIGIMLGLRQIRRSDRLHLSSRNAFLSGFRTLLHTLFGTLYLFHWLPIIATMTARVAVRPKRLKWVKTIHQGTEQH
;
A
#
# COMPACT_ATOMS: atom_id res chain seq x y z
N MET A 1 19.44 -4.14 -20.39
CA MET A 1 19.21 -3.79 -18.98
C MET A 1 18.45 -2.47 -18.96
N THR A 2 17.22 -2.44 -18.45
CA THR A 2 16.43 -1.20 -18.30
C THR A 2 16.76 -0.61 -16.93
N PHE A 3 17.68 0.35 -16.90
CA PHE A 3 17.90 1.14 -15.70
C PHE A 3 16.75 2.13 -15.55
N PRO A 4 16.17 2.31 -14.34
CA PRO A 4 15.13 3.30 -14.14
C PRO A 4 15.70 4.70 -14.40
N THR A 5 14.97 5.53 -15.14
CA THR A 5 15.39 6.91 -15.47
C THR A 5 15.46 7.82 -14.25
N VAL A 6 14.82 7.43 -13.14
CA VAL A 6 14.82 8.16 -11.86
C VAL A 6 15.16 7.18 -10.74
N GLU A 7 16.22 7.47 -10.00
CA GLU A 7 16.57 6.76 -8.77
C GLU A 7 15.91 7.49 -7.59
N GLU A 8 15.09 6.76 -6.83
CA GLU A 8 14.47 7.28 -5.61
C GLU A 8 15.10 6.59 -4.39
N GLU A 9 15.50 7.40 -3.40
CA GLU A 9 15.96 6.88 -2.12
C GLU A 9 14.79 6.28 -1.34
N GLY A 10 14.89 4.99 -1.02
CA GLY A 10 13.91 4.30 -0.19
C GLY A 10 13.92 4.83 1.24
N VAL A 11 12.74 4.90 1.87
CA VAL A 11 12.66 5.24 3.30
C VAL A 11 13.24 4.10 4.13
N THR A 12 14.29 4.41 4.90
CA THR A 12 15.10 3.41 5.61
C THR A 12 14.54 2.99 6.97
N THR A 13 13.66 3.79 7.58
CA THR A 13 13.11 3.53 8.92
C THR A 13 11.59 3.34 8.90
N ALA A 14 11.10 2.40 9.70
CA ALA A 14 9.66 2.10 9.79
C ALA A 14 8.82 3.31 10.26
N ILE A 15 9.37 4.12 11.18
CA ILE A 15 8.70 5.33 11.68
C ILE A 15 8.59 6.37 10.57
N ALA A 16 9.67 6.61 9.80
CA ALA A 16 9.62 7.53 8.67
C ALA A 16 8.64 7.04 7.59
N LEU A 17 8.60 5.73 7.33
CA LEU A 17 7.65 5.13 6.38
C LEU A 17 6.21 5.38 6.83
N TRP A 18 5.92 5.13 8.10
CA TRP A 18 4.62 5.41 8.70
C TRP A 18 4.21 6.87 8.53
N HIS A 19 5.10 7.82 8.84
CA HIS A 19 4.82 9.25 8.66
C HIS A 19 4.62 9.64 7.19
N GLN A 20 5.45 9.11 6.28
CA GLN A 20 5.32 9.36 4.85
C GLN A 20 3.95 8.89 4.34
N ARG A 21 3.55 7.68 4.68
CA ARG A 21 2.29 7.09 4.22
C ARG A 21 1.07 7.73 4.87
N ASN A 22 1.19 8.18 6.12
CA ASN A 22 0.16 9.02 6.74
C ASN A 22 -0.06 10.32 5.95
N ARG A 23 1.01 10.99 5.50
CA ARG A 23 0.88 12.19 4.65
C ARG A 23 0.23 11.87 3.30
N TRP A 24 0.55 10.72 2.70
CA TRP A 24 -0.07 10.27 1.46
C TRP A 24 -1.57 10.00 1.64
N ALA A 25 -1.93 9.30 2.71
CA ALA A 25 -3.34 9.06 3.05
C ALA A 25 -4.10 10.37 3.25
N GLU A 26 -3.52 11.31 4.01
CA GLU A 26 -4.13 12.62 4.25
C GLU A 26 -4.34 13.42 2.95
N GLY A 27 -3.31 13.56 2.12
CA GLY A 27 -3.44 14.23 0.81
C GLY A 27 -4.45 13.53 -0.11
N GLY A 28 -4.52 12.20 -0.01
CA GLY A 28 -5.53 11.37 -0.64
C GLY A 28 -6.95 11.76 -0.24
N TYR A 29 -7.25 11.77 1.06
CA TYR A 29 -8.56 12.19 1.58
C TYR A 29 -8.88 13.63 1.20
N GLN A 30 -7.91 14.55 1.33
CA GLN A 30 -8.10 15.95 0.97
C GLN A 30 -8.49 16.11 -0.50
N ARG A 31 -7.87 15.38 -1.43
CA ARG A 31 -8.27 15.41 -2.85
C ARG A 31 -9.74 15.05 -3.05
N TYR A 32 -10.25 14.00 -2.39
CA TYR A 32 -11.66 13.64 -2.54
C TYR A 32 -12.59 14.62 -1.85
N LEU A 33 -12.23 15.11 -0.66
CA LEU A 33 -13.04 16.05 0.12
C LEU A 33 -13.07 17.46 -0.48
N ASP A 34 -11.97 17.95 -1.04
CA ASP A 34 -11.90 19.30 -1.61
C ASP A 34 -12.52 19.33 -3.02
N TYR A 35 -12.38 18.25 -3.81
CA TYR A 35 -12.87 18.19 -5.21
C TYR A 35 -14.15 17.38 -5.42
N TRP A 36 -14.89 17.00 -4.37
CA TRP A 36 -16.09 16.16 -4.51
C TRP A 36 -17.14 16.76 -5.47
N LYS A 37 -17.40 18.07 -5.43
CA LYS A 37 -18.38 18.73 -6.32
C LYS A 37 -17.99 18.62 -7.80
N PRO A 38 -16.76 19.02 -8.23
CA PRO A 38 -16.28 18.78 -9.59
C PRO A 38 -16.31 17.32 -10.04
N ILE A 39 -15.97 16.38 -9.15
CA ILE A 39 -15.96 14.94 -9.43
C ILE A 39 -17.38 14.45 -9.72
N LEU A 40 -18.35 14.80 -8.86
CA LEU A 40 -19.76 14.44 -9.06
C LEU A 40 -20.37 15.09 -10.31
N ARG A 41 -19.91 16.30 -10.66
CA ARG A 41 -20.29 16.98 -11.91
C ARG A 41 -19.58 16.41 -13.14
N ASN A 42 -18.77 15.35 -12.98
CA ASN A 42 -18.05 14.67 -14.05
C ASN A 42 -17.19 15.59 -14.93
N ARG A 43 -16.56 16.62 -14.35
CA ARG A 43 -15.74 17.59 -15.10
C ARG A 43 -14.48 16.99 -15.75
N LEU A 44 -14.07 15.79 -15.32
CA LEU A 44 -12.88 15.09 -15.83
C LEU A 44 -13.18 14.17 -17.02
N GLY A 45 -14.47 13.96 -17.35
CA GLY A 45 -14.92 12.93 -18.29
C GLY A 45 -15.14 11.57 -17.62
N THR A 46 -16.05 10.77 -18.18
CA THR A 46 -16.57 9.54 -17.55
C THR A 46 -15.47 8.53 -17.21
N GLN A 47 -14.51 8.30 -18.11
CA GLN A 47 -13.43 7.33 -17.91
C GLN A 47 -12.54 7.71 -16.72
N LYS A 48 -12.12 8.97 -16.63
CA LYS A 48 -11.26 9.44 -15.53
C LYS A 48 -12.01 9.48 -14.21
N THR A 49 -13.30 9.84 -14.23
CA THR A 49 -14.15 9.82 -13.04
C THR A 49 -14.34 8.39 -12.53
N LEU A 50 -14.54 7.42 -13.43
CA LEU A 50 -14.67 6.01 -13.06
C LEU A 50 -13.36 5.46 -12.49
N ASP A 51 -12.22 5.75 -13.13
CA ASP A 51 -10.90 5.38 -12.62
C ASP A 51 -10.65 5.95 -11.21
N LEU A 52 -10.93 7.24 -11.02
CA LEU A 52 -10.80 7.90 -9.73
C LEU A 52 -11.72 7.29 -8.66
N PHE A 53 -12.92 6.87 -9.05
CA PHE A 53 -13.88 6.20 -8.17
C PHE A 53 -13.44 4.79 -7.79
N MET A 54 -12.94 4.00 -8.73
CA MET A 54 -12.39 2.66 -8.44
C MET A 54 -11.14 2.75 -7.58
N PHE A 55 -10.26 3.72 -7.85
CA PHE A 55 -9.10 4.01 -7.01
C PHE A 55 -9.55 4.36 -5.58
N TRP A 56 -10.61 5.16 -5.44
CA TRP A 56 -11.16 5.52 -4.14
C TRP A 56 -11.66 4.30 -3.36
N ILE A 57 -12.41 3.43 -4.04
CA ILE A 57 -12.94 2.18 -3.46
C ILE A 57 -11.78 1.32 -2.96
N ILE A 58 -10.81 1.02 -3.82
CA ILE A 58 -9.73 0.07 -3.51
C ILE A 58 -8.81 0.63 -2.43
N GLN A 59 -8.45 1.92 -2.50
CA GLN A 59 -7.42 2.50 -1.63
C GLN A 59 -7.94 3.02 -0.30
N TYR A 60 -9.22 3.40 -0.20
CA TYR A 60 -9.78 4.04 1.00
C TYR A 60 -11.01 3.32 1.53
N LEU A 61 -12.02 3.06 0.70
CA LEU A 61 -13.28 2.48 1.18
C LEU A 61 -13.10 1.04 1.68
N LEU A 62 -12.47 0.19 0.88
CA LEU A 62 -12.27 -1.22 1.21
C LEU A 62 -11.43 -1.41 2.48
N PRO A 63 -10.23 -0.79 2.63
CA PRO A 63 -9.47 -0.88 3.87
C PRO A 63 -10.27 -0.42 5.10
N THR A 64 -11.06 0.63 4.95
CA THR A 64 -11.88 1.18 6.03
C THR A 64 -12.99 0.22 6.46
N ALA A 65 -13.57 -0.56 5.54
CA ALA A 65 -14.58 -1.57 5.84
C ALA A 65 -13.98 -2.88 6.35
N MET A 66 -12.85 -3.31 5.79
CA MET A 66 -12.19 -4.58 6.13
C MET A 66 -11.66 -4.62 7.56
N VAL A 67 -11.10 -3.52 8.06
CA VAL A 67 -10.52 -3.47 9.43
C VAL A 67 -11.57 -3.73 10.53
N PRO A 68 -12.71 -3.00 10.59
CA PRO A 68 -13.73 -3.27 11.59
C PRO A 68 -14.42 -4.62 11.39
N ASP A 69 -14.64 -5.06 10.15
CA ASP A 69 -15.21 -6.39 9.87
C ASP A 69 -14.31 -7.52 10.36
N LEU A 70 -12.99 -7.43 10.12
CA LEU A 70 -12.01 -8.38 10.65
C LEU A 70 -11.96 -8.34 12.18
N LEU A 71 -11.94 -7.14 12.77
CA LEU A 71 -11.94 -6.98 14.23
C LEU A 71 -13.20 -7.61 14.85
N MET A 72 -14.36 -7.37 14.26
CA MET A 72 -15.64 -7.91 14.72
C MET A 72 -15.73 -9.43 14.53
N SER A 73 -15.21 -9.95 13.42
CA SER A 73 -15.09 -11.38 13.15
C SER A 73 -14.25 -12.08 14.21
N LEU A 74 -13.09 -11.52 14.57
CA LEU A 74 -12.21 -12.02 15.63
C LEU A 74 -12.85 -11.94 17.01
N LEU A 75 -13.48 -10.82 17.34
CA LEU A 75 -14.12 -10.62 18.65
C LEU A 75 -15.35 -11.52 18.85
N ARG A 76 -16.10 -11.83 17.78
CA ARG A 76 -17.36 -12.58 17.86
C ARG A 76 -17.23 -14.02 17.39
N ASN A 77 -16.05 -14.48 16.98
CA ASN A 77 -15.82 -15.80 16.38
C ASN A 77 -16.83 -16.13 15.26
N ARG A 78 -17.16 -15.14 14.42
CA ARG A 78 -18.05 -15.30 13.26
C ARG A 78 -17.25 -15.07 11.97
N PRO A 79 -17.57 -15.77 10.88
CA PRO A 79 -16.93 -15.48 9.60
C PRO A 79 -17.17 -14.01 9.22
N SER A 80 -16.12 -13.35 8.75
CA SER A 80 -16.17 -11.97 8.26
C SER A 80 -17.17 -11.86 7.09
N LEU A 81 -17.99 -10.81 7.05
CA LEU A 81 -18.94 -10.63 5.95
C LEU A 81 -18.21 -10.40 4.62
N LEU A 82 -17.02 -9.81 4.70
CA LEU A 82 -16.15 -9.52 3.57
C LEU A 82 -15.14 -10.64 3.29
N THR A 83 -15.30 -11.85 3.86
CA THR A 83 -14.37 -12.99 3.69
C THR A 83 -13.88 -13.21 2.25
N PRO A 84 -14.76 -13.29 1.21
CA PRO A 84 -14.27 -13.51 -0.17
C PRO A 84 -13.41 -12.35 -0.65
N LEU A 85 -13.74 -11.12 -0.26
CA LEU A 85 -13.01 -9.92 -0.65
C LEU A 85 -11.69 -9.80 0.10
N THR A 86 -11.68 -10.04 1.41
CA THR A 86 -10.45 -10.08 2.22
C THR A 86 -9.50 -11.16 1.74
N GLY A 87 -10.02 -12.31 1.32
CA GLY A 87 -9.25 -13.40 0.73
C GLY A 87 -8.57 -12.97 -0.57
N LEU A 88 -9.28 -12.29 -1.48
CA LEU A 88 -8.71 -11.77 -2.72
C LEU A 88 -7.66 -10.68 -2.47
N THR A 89 -7.95 -9.72 -1.59
CA THR A 89 -7.00 -8.67 -1.19
C THR A 89 -5.73 -9.24 -0.58
N PHE A 90 -5.81 -10.39 0.10
CA PHE A 90 -4.64 -11.06 0.65
C PHE A 90 -3.86 -11.86 -0.40
N THR A 91 -4.57 -12.71 -1.15
CA THR A 91 -3.98 -13.72 -2.02
C THR A 91 -3.40 -13.14 -3.30
N LEU A 92 -4.07 -12.16 -3.93
CA LEU A 92 -3.60 -11.59 -5.20
C LEU A 92 -2.22 -10.91 -5.08
N PRO A 93 -1.97 -10.01 -4.10
CA PRO A 93 -0.64 -9.43 -3.94
C PRO A 93 0.41 -10.45 -3.52
N MET A 94 0.05 -11.41 -2.66
CA MET A 94 0.95 -12.49 -2.24
C MET A 94 1.43 -13.32 -3.44
N ILE A 95 0.52 -13.71 -4.34
CA ILE A 95 0.83 -14.42 -5.58
C ILE A 95 1.67 -13.52 -6.50
N GLY A 96 1.29 -12.25 -6.67
CA GLY A 96 2.03 -11.29 -7.50
C GLY A 96 3.48 -11.10 -7.06
N ILE A 97 3.73 -10.89 -5.76
CA ILE A 97 5.07 -10.79 -5.20
C ILE A 97 5.82 -12.11 -5.37
N MET A 98 5.19 -13.25 -5.09
CA MET A 98 5.83 -14.56 -5.25
C MET A 98 6.26 -14.81 -6.69
N LEU A 99 5.40 -14.54 -7.67
CA LEU A 99 5.70 -14.68 -9.10
C LEU A 99 6.80 -13.71 -9.53
N GLY A 100 6.71 -12.43 -9.13
CA GLY A 100 7.71 -11.41 -9.43
C GLY A 100 9.10 -11.77 -8.88
N LEU A 101 9.18 -12.20 -7.62
CA LEU A 101 10.45 -12.60 -7.02
C LEU A 101 11.00 -13.92 -7.60
N ARG A 102 10.13 -14.83 -8.07
CA ARG A 102 10.55 -16.03 -8.80
C ARG A 102 11.11 -15.66 -10.18
N GLN A 103 10.52 -14.69 -10.86
CA GLN A 103 10.98 -14.19 -12.15
C GLN A 103 12.36 -13.53 -12.02
N ILE A 104 12.54 -12.60 -11.09
CA ILE A 104 13.83 -11.93 -10.85
C ILE A 104 14.93 -12.96 -10.53
N ARG A 105 14.65 -13.90 -9.62
CA ARG A 105 15.62 -14.94 -9.25
C ARG A 105 15.93 -15.93 -10.37
N ARG A 106 15.00 -16.18 -11.30
CA ARG A 106 15.29 -17.01 -12.49
C ARG A 106 16.30 -16.32 -13.40
N SER A 107 16.18 -15.00 -13.56
CA SER A 107 17.16 -14.19 -14.30
C SER A 107 18.54 -14.21 -13.61
N ASP A 108 18.59 -14.12 -12.28
CA ASP A 108 19.86 -14.16 -11.53
C ASP A 108 20.52 -15.55 -11.51
N ARG A 109 19.72 -16.63 -11.49
CA ARG A 109 20.22 -18.02 -11.47
C ARG A 109 20.93 -18.44 -12.76
N LEU A 110 20.77 -17.71 -13.87
CA LEU A 110 21.57 -17.92 -15.07
C LEU A 110 23.06 -17.60 -14.84
N HIS A 111 23.40 -16.91 -13.73
CA HIS A 111 24.77 -16.49 -13.41
C HIS A 111 25.42 -17.19 -12.20
N LEU A 112 24.69 -17.98 -11.39
CA LEU A 112 25.25 -18.58 -10.16
C LEU A 112 24.80 -20.03 -9.92
N SER A 113 25.79 -20.91 -9.74
CA SER A 113 25.62 -22.35 -9.51
C SER A 113 24.81 -22.64 -8.23
N SER A 114 23.68 -23.32 -8.41
CA SER A 114 22.62 -23.53 -7.44
C SER A 114 23.01 -24.50 -6.33
N ARG A 115 23.61 -24.01 -5.23
CA ARG A 115 24.07 -24.89 -4.14
C ARG A 115 23.05 -25.24 -3.06
N ASN A 116 21.78 -24.79 -3.06
CA ASN A 116 20.73 -25.32 -2.16
C ASN A 116 19.30 -24.85 -2.54
N ALA A 117 18.50 -25.72 -3.17
CA ALA A 117 17.14 -25.40 -3.61
C ALA A 117 16.18 -25.11 -2.43
N PHE A 118 16.33 -25.83 -1.32
CA PHE A 118 15.51 -25.66 -0.12
C PHE A 118 15.69 -24.27 0.53
N LEU A 119 16.94 -23.85 0.75
CA LEU A 119 17.24 -22.52 1.30
C LEU A 119 16.75 -21.38 0.39
N SER A 120 16.83 -21.57 -0.94
CA SER A 120 16.31 -20.61 -1.90
C SER A 120 14.78 -20.50 -1.85
N GLY A 121 14.09 -21.63 -1.67
CA GLY A 121 12.64 -21.68 -1.47
C GLY A 121 12.21 -20.98 -0.18
N PHE A 122 12.86 -21.29 0.94
CA PHE A 122 12.58 -20.66 2.24
C PHE A 122 12.83 -19.15 2.22
N ARG A 123 13.95 -18.70 1.65
CA ARG A 123 14.25 -17.27 1.46
C ARG A 123 13.20 -16.59 0.58
N THR A 124 12.68 -17.29 -0.42
CA THR A 124 11.61 -16.78 -1.27
C THR A 124 10.34 -16.55 -0.48
N LEU A 125 9.93 -17.53 0.32
CA LEU A 125 8.76 -17.45 1.18
C LEU A 125 8.86 -16.28 2.16
N LEU A 126 10.02 -16.12 2.84
CA LEU A 126 10.24 -15.02 3.77
C LEU A 126 10.14 -13.65 3.09
N HIS A 127 10.73 -13.48 1.91
CA HIS A 127 10.62 -12.23 1.15
C HIS A 127 9.19 -11.94 0.70
N THR A 128 8.45 -12.96 0.30
CA THR A 128 7.03 -12.81 -0.02
C THR A 128 6.24 -12.40 1.23
N LEU A 129 6.50 -13.03 2.39
CA LEU A 129 5.86 -12.67 3.64
C LEU A 129 6.15 -11.21 4.05
N PHE A 130 7.42 -10.78 4.01
CA PHE A 130 7.78 -9.40 4.33
C PHE A 130 7.22 -8.40 3.32
N GLY A 131 7.21 -8.72 2.02
CA GLY A 131 6.59 -7.88 0.99
C GLY A 131 5.08 -7.75 1.20
N THR A 132 4.42 -8.82 1.59
CA THR A 132 2.98 -8.83 1.90
C THR A 132 2.66 -8.06 3.17
N LEU A 133 3.43 -8.24 4.25
CA LEU A 133 3.33 -7.43 5.46
C LEU A 133 3.58 -5.95 5.17
N TYR A 134 4.58 -5.66 4.34
CA TYR A 134 4.80 -4.32 3.83
C TYR A 134 3.55 -3.84 3.10
N LEU A 135 2.95 -4.53 2.14
CA LEU A 135 1.72 -4.02 1.50
C LEU A 135 0.56 -3.80 2.49
N PHE A 136 0.33 -4.72 3.44
CA PHE A 136 -0.76 -4.59 4.41
C PHE A 136 -0.57 -3.50 5.45
N HIS A 137 0.63 -2.91 5.61
CA HIS A 137 0.79 -1.72 6.45
C HIS A 137 -0.18 -0.59 6.03
N TRP A 138 -0.65 -0.60 4.79
CA TRP A 138 -1.61 0.37 4.28
C TRP A 138 -2.96 0.31 5.00
N LEU A 139 -3.42 -0.89 5.39
CA LEU A 139 -4.71 -1.07 6.08
C LEU A 139 -4.79 -0.28 7.40
N PRO A 140 -3.86 -0.45 8.38
CA PRO A 140 -3.89 0.33 9.61
C PRO A 140 -3.64 1.83 9.36
N ILE A 141 -2.85 2.21 8.35
CA ILE A 141 -2.66 3.63 7.99
C ILE A 141 -4.00 4.26 7.62
N ILE A 142 -4.75 3.62 6.72
CA ILE A 142 -6.05 4.12 6.27
C ILE A 142 -7.08 4.13 7.39
N ALA A 143 -7.15 3.07 8.21
CA ALA A 143 -8.08 3.02 9.34
C ALA A 143 -7.81 4.13 10.36
N THR A 144 -6.55 4.31 10.77
CA THR A 144 -6.16 5.35 11.73
C THR A 144 -6.36 6.75 11.17
N MET A 145 -6.10 6.96 9.86
CA MET A 145 -6.37 8.25 9.24
C MET A 145 -7.85 8.54 9.05
N THR A 146 -8.67 7.54 8.71
CA THR A 146 -10.12 7.71 8.63
C THR A 146 -10.68 8.16 9.97
N ALA A 147 -10.30 7.46 11.05
CA ALA A 147 -10.70 7.83 12.40
C ALA A 147 -10.23 9.24 12.77
N ARG A 148 -9.00 9.61 12.39
CA ARG A 148 -8.45 10.95 12.63
C ARG A 148 -9.23 12.04 11.90
N VAL A 149 -9.51 11.86 10.61
CA VAL A 149 -10.22 12.84 9.78
C VAL A 149 -11.69 12.97 10.21
N ALA A 150 -12.31 11.88 10.69
CA ALA A 150 -13.67 11.90 11.21
C ALA A 150 -13.81 12.68 12.53
N VAL A 151 -12.78 12.63 13.40
CA VAL A 151 -12.84 13.20 14.75
C VAL A 151 -12.18 14.58 14.84
N ARG A 152 -11.07 14.81 14.12
CA ARG A 152 -10.25 16.01 14.30
C ARG A 152 -10.42 17.00 13.14
N PRO A 153 -10.57 18.31 13.43
CA PRO A 153 -10.61 19.33 12.40
C PRO A 153 -9.26 19.43 11.67
N LYS A 154 -9.32 19.80 10.39
CA LYS A 154 -8.17 19.94 9.47
C LYS A 154 -7.10 20.84 10.09
N ARG A 155 -5.85 20.37 10.13
CA ARG A 155 -4.68 21.18 10.50
C ARG A 155 -3.67 21.13 9.36
N LEU A 156 -3.48 22.26 8.68
CA LEU A 156 -2.46 22.40 7.64
C LEU A 156 -1.08 22.49 8.32
N LYS A 157 -0.37 21.37 8.42
CA LYS A 157 1.04 21.35 8.85
C LYS A 157 1.92 21.01 7.65
N TRP A 158 2.43 22.04 6.97
CA TRP A 158 3.43 21.85 5.93
C TRP A 158 4.77 21.48 6.58
N VAL A 159 5.18 20.22 6.45
CA VAL A 159 6.51 19.77 6.90
C VAL A 159 7.32 19.42 5.66
N LYS A 160 8.38 20.20 5.41
CA LYS A 160 9.35 19.91 4.35
C LYS A 160 10.15 18.68 4.77
N THR A 161 10.25 17.69 3.89
CA THR A 161 11.20 16.58 4.09
C THR A 161 12.60 17.07 3.79
N ILE A 162 13.50 16.89 4.75
CA ILE A 162 14.93 17.12 4.55
C ILE A 162 15.39 16.08 3.52
N HIS A 163 16.01 16.54 2.44
CA HIS A 163 16.62 15.67 1.43
C HIS A 163 18.04 15.37 1.92
N GLN A 164 18.44 14.10 2.01
CA GLN A 164 19.79 13.73 2.46
C GLN A 164 20.84 13.78 1.34
N GLY A 165 20.50 14.29 0.16
CA GLY A 165 21.40 14.37 -0.99
C GLY A 165 22.29 15.62 -1.06
N THR A 166 22.58 16.32 0.04
CA THR A 166 23.40 17.55 -0.01
C THR A 166 24.23 17.80 1.25
N GLU A 167 25.02 16.81 1.68
CA GLU A 167 26.16 17.05 2.59
C GLU A 167 27.36 16.18 2.20
N GLN A 168 27.91 16.42 1.01
CA GLN A 168 29.33 16.12 0.70
C GLN A 168 29.85 17.22 -0.22
N HIS A 169 30.45 18.25 0.37
CA HIS A 169 31.34 19.19 -0.29
C HIS A 169 32.51 19.48 0.65
#